data_AF-A0A6J4JHB8-F1
#
_entry.id   AF-A0A6J4JHB8-F1
#
_cell.length_a   1.000
_cell.length_b   1.000
_cell.length_c   1.000
_cell.angle_alpha   90.00
_cell.angle_beta   90.00
_cell.angle_gamma   90.00
#
_symmetry.space_group_name_H-M   'P 1'
#
loop_
_entity.id
_entity.type
_entity.pdbx_description
1 polymer ?
#
loop_
_entity_poly.entity_id
_entity_poly.type
_entity_poly.pdbx_seq_one_letter_code
_entity_poly.pdbx_strand_id
1 'polypeptide(L)'
;MTIAENADAGDVVQTLYLSLLGRAADPAARDFLTRFVDLGNPAAVAALGDVFVSSEEFQNSSAAGSSESYVRSVYFNLFDRTPDVGEVELWTGRLDGQGLDRADLPAAVLEAARESDLEAYEAKLFIADYFTDQTERGGYLPDALTRPGLRGNEELYADLNRLDAEYDTLSLEVVGQSLDARPLYAATVGTGEASLLFITQQHGDEPIGTEAAMLFLDFLAGDTDLAQSLRDEVTVTVVPRVNPDGFARWEREVGGERGLVDPRLNNNEVDLNRTYDPAAPFSADVAPESVAVRELLARLDPDFVFDYHGQGNYRDAEGELDTMSVLWPTNTGVDPAIVEASKRAVAAIAASLEGYDYDQLTLYPGADTASIARNGFSLAGTPGVLVEQRFGQEMFELSRGLDVDYSALISALALEGFITMRGLVEAAANGSIETLDPSLAEQIPQRSPSVPYADLYGDDRYGAESLLIA
;
A
#
# COMPACT_ATOMS: atom_id res chain seq x y z
N MET A 1 -4.57 14.53 -25.05
CA MET A 1 -5.05 15.41 -23.97
C MET A 1 -3.79 15.91 -23.27
N THR A 2 -3.47 17.20 -23.40
CA THR A 2 -2.27 17.77 -22.75
C THR A 2 -2.40 17.65 -21.23
N ILE A 3 -1.27 17.52 -20.53
CA ILE A 3 -1.12 17.56 -19.05
C ILE A 3 -1.92 18.72 -18.37
N ALA A 4 -2.45 19.69 -19.14
CA ALA A 4 -3.18 20.87 -18.67
C ALA A 4 -4.72 20.82 -18.80
N GLU A 5 -5.34 19.84 -19.48
CA GLU A 5 -6.81 19.81 -19.59
C GLU A 5 -7.41 18.91 -18.50
N ASN A 6 -7.54 19.48 -17.29
CA ASN A 6 -8.20 18.97 -16.06
C ASN A 6 -7.30 18.60 -14.87
N ALA A 7 -5.97 18.66 -14.97
CA ALA A 7 -5.07 18.36 -13.85
C ALA A 7 -4.95 19.53 -12.86
N ASP A 8 -4.78 19.24 -11.56
CA ASP A 8 -4.42 20.26 -10.58
C ASP A 8 -3.05 20.87 -10.93
N ALA A 9 -2.85 22.13 -10.58
CA ALA A 9 -1.57 22.81 -10.81
C ALA A 9 -0.41 22.09 -10.08
N GLY A 10 -0.67 21.47 -8.93
CA GLY A 10 0.27 20.60 -8.22
C GLY A 10 0.72 19.42 -9.07
N ASP A 11 -0.24 18.66 -9.61
CA ASP A 11 0.00 17.47 -10.45
C ASP A 11 0.85 17.81 -11.67
N VAL A 12 0.60 18.94 -12.32
CA VAL A 12 1.39 19.39 -13.48
C VAL A 12 2.87 19.53 -13.10
N VAL A 13 3.16 20.14 -11.94
CA VAL A 13 4.55 20.30 -11.47
C VAL A 13 5.15 18.95 -11.13
N GLN A 14 4.42 18.12 -10.39
CA GLN A 14 4.92 16.79 -10.01
C GLN A 14 5.19 15.91 -11.21
N THR A 15 4.32 15.95 -12.21
CA THR A 15 4.50 15.23 -13.48
C THR A 15 5.78 15.63 -14.17
N LEU A 16 6.13 16.92 -14.19
CA LEU A 16 7.40 17.40 -14.76
C LEU A 16 8.60 16.90 -13.96
N TYR A 17 8.55 16.98 -12.62
CA TYR A 17 9.60 16.48 -11.75
C TYR A 17 9.80 14.96 -11.88
N LEU A 18 8.73 14.19 -11.84
CA LEU A 18 8.75 12.75 -12.03
C LEU A 18 9.30 12.41 -13.41
N SER A 19 8.63 12.83 -14.49
CA SER A 19 9.00 12.41 -15.85
C SER A 19 10.40 12.83 -16.26
N LEU A 20 10.84 14.04 -15.90
CA LEU A 20 12.11 14.60 -16.37
C LEU A 20 13.28 14.36 -15.41
N LEU A 21 13.04 14.36 -14.09
CA LEU A 21 14.09 14.26 -13.08
C LEU A 21 14.03 12.96 -12.26
N GLY A 22 12.94 12.19 -12.35
CA GLY A 22 12.79 10.89 -11.69
C GLY A 22 12.59 10.97 -10.18
N ARG A 23 12.15 12.12 -9.67
CA ARG A 23 11.94 12.36 -8.23
C ARG A 23 10.75 13.28 -7.98
N ALA A 24 10.28 13.35 -6.74
CA ALA A 24 9.30 14.34 -6.31
C ALA A 24 9.88 15.77 -6.30
N ALA A 25 9.01 16.77 -6.44
CA ALA A 25 9.37 18.17 -6.27
C ALA A 25 9.73 18.48 -4.81
N ASP A 26 10.72 19.34 -4.61
CA ASP A 26 10.95 19.94 -3.29
C ASP A 26 9.80 20.92 -2.97
N PRO A 27 9.36 21.06 -1.70
CA PRO A 27 8.17 21.84 -1.35
C PRO A 27 8.22 23.29 -1.82
N ALA A 28 9.34 23.97 -1.55
CA ALA A 28 9.57 25.34 -1.99
C ALA A 28 9.52 25.49 -3.53
N ALA A 29 9.93 24.45 -4.28
CA ALA A 29 9.89 24.47 -5.72
C ALA A 29 8.46 24.21 -6.26
N ARG A 30 7.72 23.25 -5.67
CA ARG A 30 6.30 23.03 -5.99
C ARG A 30 5.50 24.31 -5.76
N ASP A 31 5.66 24.92 -4.59
CA ASP A 31 5.02 26.19 -4.21
C ASP A 31 5.38 27.35 -5.13
N PHE A 32 6.64 27.46 -5.55
CA PHE A 32 7.07 28.52 -6.45
C PHE A 32 6.44 28.34 -7.84
N LEU A 33 6.55 27.14 -8.42
CA LEU A 33 6.07 26.91 -9.78
C LEU A 33 4.54 27.04 -9.88
N THR A 34 3.80 26.51 -8.91
CA THR A 34 2.33 26.61 -8.87
C THR A 34 1.81 28.04 -8.65
N ARG A 35 2.53 28.90 -7.90
CA ARG A 35 2.10 30.29 -7.62
C ARG A 35 2.55 31.31 -8.65
N PHE A 36 3.69 31.09 -9.30
CA PHE A 36 4.33 32.09 -10.15
C PHE A 36 4.23 31.79 -11.65
N VAL A 37 3.77 30.59 -12.03
CA VAL A 37 3.52 30.20 -13.43
C VAL A 37 2.04 29.85 -13.57
N ASP A 38 1.38 30.36 -14.61
CA ASP A 38 0.02 29.96 -14.96
C ASP A 38 0.06 28.56 -15.62
N LEU A 39 0.02 27.52 -14.80
CA LEU A 39 0.10 26.13 -15.23
C LEU A 39 -1.14 25.66 -16.01
N GLY A 40 -2.23 26.42 -15.98
CA GLY A 40 -3.38 26.22 -16.87
C GLY A 40 -3.12 26.67 -18.32
N ASN A 41 -1.99 27.32 -18.59
CA ASN A 41 -1.59 27.72 -19.93
C ASN A 41 -0.61 26.71 -20.54
N PRO A 42 -0.99 25.97 -21.60
CA PRO A 42 -0.12 24.97 -22.23
C PRO A 42 1.23 25.54 -22.70
N ALA A 43 1.28 26.81 -23.13
CA ALA A 43 2.54 27.43 -23.53
C ALA A 43 3.48 27.70 -22.35
N ALA A 44 2.93 27.94 -21.15
CA ALA A 44 3.72 28.10 -19.94
C ALA A 44 4.27 26.75 -19.45
N VAL A 45 3.46 25.68 -19.53
CA VAL A 45 3.88 24.31 -19.21
C VAL A 45 4.98 23.85 -20.16
N ALA A 46 4.83 24.07 -21.47
CA ALA A 46 5.87 23.74 -22.45
C ALA A 46 7.18 24.50 -22.19
N ALA A 47 7.10 25.81 -21.94
CA ALA A 47 8.27 26.61 -21.58
C ALA A 47 8.93 26.15 -20.27
N LEU A 48 8.14 25.66 -19.31
CA LEU A 48 8.67 25.08 -18.08
C LEU A 48 9.38 23.74 -18.37
N GLY A 49 8.80 22.88 -19.21
CA GLY A 49 9.46 21.66 -19.69
C GLY A 49 10.84 21.94 -20.31
N ASP A 50 10.95 22.99 -21.13
CA ASP A 50 12.24 23.43 -21.70
C ASP A 50 13.26 23.85 -20.63
N VAL A 51 12.79 24.50 -19.56
CA VAL A 51 13.64 24.88 -18.41
C VAL A 51 14.17 23.64 -17.70
N PHE A 52 13.33 22.63 -17.47
CA PHE A 52 13.74 21.37 -16.84
C PHE A 52 14.75 20.62 -17.71
N VAL A 53 14.46 20.47 -19.01
CA VAL A 53 15.38 19.80 -19.95
C VAL A 53 16.71 20.56 -20.05
N SER A 54 16.72 21.88 -19.93
CA SER A 54 17.93 22.70 -19.96
C SER A 54 18.67 22.78 -18.61
N SER A 55 18.09 22.24 -17.53
CA SER A 55 18.66 22.32 -16.19
C SER A 55 19.95 21.50 -16.06
N GLU A 56 20.85 21.92 -15.17
CA GLU A 56 22.08 21.16 -14.88
C GLU A 56 21.78 19.75 -14.36
N GLU A 57 20.71 19.61 -13.56
CA GLU A 57 20.25 18.33 -13.03
C GLU A 57 19.88 17.36 -14.15
N PHE A 58 19.01 17.79 -15.08
CA PHE A 58 18.64 16.97 -16.24
C PHE A 58 19.86 16.65 -17.10
N GLN A 59 20.68 17.66 -17.44
CA GLN A 59 21.84 17.50 -18.34
C GLN A 59 22.91 16.54 -17.78
N ASN A 60 22.99 16.39 -16.45
CA ASN A 60 23.90 15.46 -15.79
C ASN A 60 23.32 14.03 -15.63
N SER A 61 22.05 13.82 -15.96
CA SER A 61 21.40 12.51 -15.89
C SER A 61 21.65 11.66 -17.15
N SER A 62 21.42 10.33 -17.04
CA SER A 62 21.42 9.43 -18.20
C SER A 62 20.33 9.78 -19.23
N ALA A 63 19.25 10.40 -18.77
CA ALA A 63 18.14 10.84 -19.61
C ALA A 63 18.61 11.85 -20.67
N ALA A 64 19.58 12.72 -20.36
CA ALA A 64 20.13 13.72 -21.29
C ALA A 64 21.01 13.15 -22.42
N GLY A 65 21.30 11.85 -22.40
CA GLY A 65 22.11 11.18 -23.43
C GLY A 65 21.38 11.03 -24.77
N SER A 66 21.21 9.77 -25.20
CA SER A 66 20.53 9.45 -26.46
C SER A 66 19.01 9.64 -26.38
N SER A 67 18.34 9.76 -27.52
CA SER A 67 16.87 9.70 -27.58
C SER A 67 16.33 8.38 -27.00
N GLU A 68 17.02 7.26 -27.22
CA GLU A 68 16.64 5.98 -26.63
C GLU A 68 16.70 6.00 -25.09
N SER A 69 17.83 6.45 -24.52
CA SER A 69 17.97 6.53 -23.06
C SER A 69 16.97 7.49 -22.44
N TYR A 70 16.63 8.58 -23.15
CA TYR A 70 15.59 9.50 -22.71
C TYR A 70 14.20 8.86 -22.67
N VAL A 71 13.79 8.20 -23.76
CA VAL A 71 12.49 7.51 -23.84
C VAL A 71 12.36 6.48 -22.73
N ARG A 72 13.38 5.64 -22.54
CA ARG A 72 13.38 4.64 -21.46
C ARG A 72 13.28 5.27 -20.07
N SER A 73 13.96 6.41 -19.85
CA SER A 73 13.88 7.14 -18.58
C SER A 73 12.48 7.68 -18.34
N VAL A 74 11.83 8.29 -19.34
CA VAL A 74 10.47 8.82 -19.20
C VAL A 74 9.47 7.71 -18.88
N TYR A 75 9.55 6.57 -19.58
CA TYR A 75 8.67 5.42 -19.29
C TYR A 75 8.88 4.86 -17.88
N PHE A 76 10.12 4.67 -17.45
CA PHE A 76 10.40 4.21 -16.08
C PHE A 76 9.94 5.23 -15.04
N ASN A 77 10.24 6.51 -15.27
CA ASN A 77 9.89 7.58 -14.35
C ASN A 77 8.38 7.77 -14.20
N LEU A 78 7.61 7.60 -15.27
CA LEU A 78 6.15 7.73 -15.22
C LEU A 78 5.44 6.43 -14.80
N PHE A 79 5.91 5.26 -15.27
CA PHE A 79 5.14 4.01 -15.22
C PHE A 79 5.85 2.83 -14.56
N ASP A 80 7.08 3.01 -14.06
CA ASP A 80 7.91 1.94 -13.47
C ASP A 80 8.19 0.74 -14.39
N ARG A 81 7.96 0.88 -15.70
CA ARG A 81 8.24 -0.19 -16.67
C ARG A 81 9.20 0.24 -17.78
N THR A 82 9.75 -0.77 -18.44
CA THR A 82 10.56 -0.57 -19.65
C THR A 82 9.64 -0.52 -20.89
N PRO A 83 9.84 0.45 -21.81
CA PRO A 83 9.09 0.48 -23.06
C PRO A 83 9.51 -0.67 -23.97
N ASP A 84 8.55 -1.20 -24.73
CA ASP A 84 8.83 -2.22 -25.73
C ASP A 84 9.61 -1.65 -26.94
N VAL A 85 10.12 -2.54 -27.80
CA VAL A 85 10.95 -2.14 -28.95
C VAL A 85 10.20 -1.20 -29.89
N GLY A 86 8.90 -1.41 -30.09
CA GLY A 86 8.09 -0.57 -30.97
C GLY A 86 7.84 0.82 -30.37
N GLU A 87 7.59 0.90 -29.07
CA GLU A 87 7.48 2.16 -28.32
C GLU A 87 8.80 2.96 -28.42
N VAL A 88 9.94 2.33 -28.19
CA VAL A 88 11.25 2.99 -28.34
C VAL A 88 11.46 3.50 -29.76
N GLU A 89 11.28 2.66 -30.78
CA GLU A 89 11.45 3.05 -32.18
C GLU A 89 10.54 4.23 -32.57
N LEU A 90 9.27 4.21 -32.16
CA LEU A 90 8.30 5.28 -32.40
C LEU A 90 8.79 6.62 -31.86
N TRP A 91 9.13 6.67 -30.57
CA TRP A 91 9.47 7.92 -29.90
C TRP A 91 10.84 8.47 -30.34
N THR A 92 11.85 7.60 -30.46
CA THR A 92 13.16 8.01 -30.97
C THR A 92 13.08 8.56 -32.39
N GLY A 93 12.28 7.96 -33.28
CA GLY A 93 12.07 8.46 -34.64
C GLY A 93 11.46 9.87 -34.68
N ARG A 94 10.55 10.18 -33.74
CA ARG A 94 9.97 11.53 -33.60
C ARG A 94 10.97 12.54 -33.06
N LEU A 95 11.75 12.17 -32.04
CA LEU A 95 12.76 13.05 -31.44
C LEU A 95 13.90 13.36 -32.44
N ASP A 96 14.48 12.33 -33.05
CA ASP A 96 15.63 12.47 -33.95
C ASP A 96 15.24 13.11 -35.29
N GLY A 97 13.98 12.91 -35.70
CA GLY A 97 13.38 13.50 -36.90
C GLY A 97 12.89 14.94 -36.74
N GLN A 98 13.06 15.56 -35.56
CA GLN A 98 12.51 16.89 -35.20
C GLN A 98 10.98 16.98 -35.32
N GLY A 99 10.28 15.86 -35.10
CA GLY A 99 8.81 15.79 -35.06
C GLY A 99 8.23 15.86 -33.65
N LEU A 100 9.08 15.96 -32.62
CA LEU A 100 8.74 16.12 -31.21
C LEU A 100 9.95 16.71 -30.47
N ASP A 101 9.73 17.76 -29.69
CA ASP A 101 10.78 18.30 -28.82
C ASP A 101 10.90 17.46 -27.55
N ARG A 102 12.08 17.47 -26.93
CA ARG A 102 12.34 16.66 -25.73
C ARG A 102 11.38 17.03 -24.60
N ALA A 103 11.15 18.33 -24.37
CA ALA A 103 10.23 18.82 -23.33
C ALA A 103 8.78 18.32 -23.50
N ASP A 104 8.37 18.00 -24.73
CA ASP A 104 7.02 17.54 -25.04
C ASP A 104 6.86 16.01 -24.96
N LEU A 105 7.95 15.26 -24.81
CA LEU A 105 7.92 13.79 -24.76
C LEU A 105 7.05 13.26 -23.61
N PRO A 106 7.16 13.73 -22.35
CA PRO A 106 6.33 13.22 -21.26
C PRO A 106 4.83 13.32 -21.53
N ALA A 107 4.37 14.47 -22.02
CA ALA A 107 2.96 14.67 -22.34
C ALA A 107 2.49 13.74 -23.46
N ALA A 108 3.32 13.55 -24.49
CA ALA A 108 2.99 12.65 -25.60
C ALA A 108 2.97 11.17 -25.19
N VAL A 109 3.86 10.77 -24.26
CA VAL A 109 3.88 9.42 -23.68
C VAL A 109 2.66 9.17 -22.81
N LEU A 110 2.28 10.12 -21.95
CA LEU A 110 1.04 10.06 -21.15
C LEU A 110 -0.21 9.98 -22.02
N GLU A 111 -0.28 10.74 -23.11
CA GLU A 111 -1.41 10.67 -24.04
C GLU A 111 -1.52 9.30 -24.75
N ALA A 112 -0.41 8.58 -24.86
CA ALA A 112 -0.36 7.24 -25.45
C ALA A 112 -0.35 6.10 -24.41
N ALA A 113 -0.54 6.44 -23.13
CA ALA A 113 -0.51 5.51 -22.01
C ALA A 113 -1.63 4.46 -22.12
N ARG A 114 -1.33 3.25 -21.66
CA ARG A 114 -2.31 2.18 -21.42
C ARG A 114 -2.99 2.39 -20.06
N GLU A 115 -4.03 1.63 -19.75
CA GLU A 115 -4.70 1.74 -18.44
C GLU A 115 -3.74 1.39 -17.28
N SER A 116 -2.94 0.33 -17.39
CA SER A 116 -1.88 0.03 -16.40
C SER A 116 -0.79 1.10 -16.29
N ASP A 117 -0.51 1.84 -17.38
CA ASP A 117 0.43 2.97 -17.34
C ASP A 117 -0.15 4.12 -16.52
N LEU A 118 -1.44 4.44 -16.73
CA LEU A 118 -2.13 5.49 -15.98
C LEU A 118 -2.22 5.15 -14.50
N GLU A 119 -2.54 3.91 -14.15
CA GLU A 119 -2.55 3.43 -12.76
C GLU A 119 -1.18 3.60 -12.09
N ALA A 120 -0.10 3.19 -12.76
CA ALA A 120 1.25 3.35 -12.23
C ALA A 120 1.63 4.84 -12.08
N TYR A 121 1.20 5.68 -13.02
CA TYR A 121 1.44 7.11 -12.98
C TYR A 121 0.69 7.80 -11.83
N GLU A 122 -0.59 7.51 -11.63
CA GLU A 122 -1.40 8.02 -10.52
C GLU A 122 -0.84 7.59 -9.16
N ALA A 123 -0.44 6.31 -9.05
CA ALA A 123 0.26 5.80 -7.86
C ALA A 123 1.56 6.58 -7.58
N LYS A 124 2.37 6.87 -8.60
CA LYS A 124 3.62 7.64 -8.44
C LYS A 124 3.38 9.12 -8.11
N LEU A 125 2.31 9.72 -8.64
CA LEU A 125 1.90 11.08 -8.26
C LEU A 125 1.55 11.14 -6.78
N PHE A 126 0.68 10.25 -6.31
CA PHE A 126 0.29 10.17 -4.90
C PHE A 126 1.52 10.04 -3.98
N ILE A 127 2.45 9.15 -4.32
CA ILE A 127 3.68 8.99 -3.53
C ILE A 127 4.54 10.25 -3.59
N ALA A 128 4.70 10.86 -4.76
CA ALA A 128 5.49 12.08 -4.91
C ALA A 128 4.92 13.24 -4.08
N ASP A 129 3.59 13.41 -4.08
CA ASP A 129 2.94 14.44 -3.28
C ASP A 129 3.06 14.21 -1.80
N TYR A 130 2.93 12.95 -1.36
CA TYR A 130 3.25 12.58 0.01
C TYR A 130 4.69 12.98 0.39
N PHE A 131 5.67 12.63 -0.44
CA PHE A 131 7.08 12.95 -0.19
C PHE A 131 7.31 14.45 -0.07
N THR A 132 6.78 15.22 -1.02
CA THR A 132 6.85 16.68 -0.98
C THR A 132 6.23 17.19 0.32
N ASP A 133 5.02 16.78 0.66
CA ASP A 133 4.31 17.28 1.84
C ASP A 133 5.00 16.93 3.17
N GLN A 134 5.65 15.77 3.26
CA GLN A 134 6.33 15.34 4.48
C GLN A 134 7.73 15.94 4.67
N THR A 135 8.39 16.39 3.58
CA THR A 135 9.77 16.90 3.61
C THR A 135 9.96 18.04 4.62
N GLU A 136 9.01 18.97 4.70
CA GLU A 136 9.07 20.08 5.66
C GLU A 136 8.39 19.78 7.01
N ARG A 137 7.54 18.73 7.07
CA ARG A 137 6.80 18.35 8.28
C ARG A 137 7.60 17.42 9.19
N GLY A 138 8.81 17.02 8.80
CA GLY A 138 9.63 16.06 9.55
C GLY A 138 9.03 14.64 9.57
N GLY A 139 8.23 14.31 8.55
CA GLY A 139 7.62 13.00 8.39
C GLY A 139 8.61 11.95 7.88
N TYR A 140 8.15 10.70 7.79
CA TYR A 140 8.89 9.61 7.17
C TYR A 140 8.99 9.81 5.66
N LEU A 141 10.18 9.61 5.10
CA LEU A 141 10.42 9.57 3.66
C LEU A 141 11.10 8.24 3.35
N PRO A 142 10.44 7.31 2.65
CA PRO A 142 11.09 6.11 2.15
C PRO A 142 12.31 6.46 1.27
N ASP A 143 13.32 5.58 1.22
CA ASP A 143 14.55 5.83 0.45
C ASP A 143 14.33 5.97 -1.06
N ALA A 144 13.23 5.42 -1.58
CA ALA A 144 12.82 5.49 -2.97
C ALA A 144 11.31 5.70 -3.06
N LEU A 145 10.85 6.32 -4.15
CA LEU A 145 9.42 6.50 -4.40
C LEU A 145 8.72 5.14 -4.56
N THR A 146 9.37 4.17 -5.21
CA THR A 146 8.77 2.85 -5.44
C THR A 146 9.75 1.74 -5.11
N ARG A 147 9.20 0.59 -4.74
CA ARG A 147 9.95 -0.63 -4.48
C ARG A 147 9.60 -1.71 -5.52
N PRO A 148 10.59 -2.39 -6.12
CA PRO A 148 10.34 -3.50 -7.03
C PRO A 148 9.64 -4.69 -6.34
N GLY A 149 8.42 -4.99 -6.78
CA GLY A 149 7.67 -6.19 -6.38
C GLY A 149 7.40 -6.35 -4.87
N LEU A 150 6.97 -7.55 -4.49
CA LEU A 150 6.61 -7.92 -3.12
C LEU A 150 7.76 -8.63 -2.40
N ARG A 151 7.84 -8.49 -1.07
CA ARG A 151 8.86 -9.16 -0.26
C ARG A 151 8.54 -10.64 -0.07
N GLY A 152 9.40 -11.49 -0.62
CA GLY A 152 9.49 -12.93 -0.29
C GLY A 152 9.64 -13.17 1.21
N ASN A 153 9.41 -14.41 1.69
CA ASN A 153 9.64 -14.74 3.11
C ASN A 153 11.09 -14.46 3.55
N GLU A 154 12.08 -14.85 2.75
CA GLU A 154 13.49 -14.65 3.08
C GLU A 154 13.86 -13.16 3.15
N GLU A 155 13.34 -12.35 2.24
CA GLU A 155 13.57 -10.90 2.22
C GLU A 155 12.89 -10.21 3.41
N LEU A 156 11.63 -10.56 3.71
CA LEU A 156 10.92 -10.05 4.89
C LEU A 156 11.71 -10.35 6.18
N TYR A 157 12.20 -11.59 6.32
CA TYR A 157 12.98 -11.96 7.51
C TYR A 157 14.30 -11.20 7.58
N ALA A 158 15.01 -11.04 6.45
CA ALA A 158 16.24 -10.27 6.41
C ALA A 158 16.01 -8.80 6.80
N ASP A 159 14.95 -8.19 6.28
CA ASP A 159 14.60 -6.79 6.59
C ASP A 159 14.20 -6.62 8.06
N LEU A 160 13.42 -7.53 8.65
CA LEU A 160 13.08 -7.48 10.07
C LEU A 160 14.32 -7.60 10.97
N ASN A 161 15.22 -8.53 10.66
CA ASN A 161 16.48 -8.66 11.41
C ASN A 161 17.40 -7.44 11.20
N ARG A 162 17.35 -6.79 10.04
CA ARG A 162 18.06 -5.53 9.81
C ARG A 162 17.50 -4.44 10.71
N LEU A 163 16.18 -4.24 10.74
CA LEU A 163 15.54 -3.22 11.59
C LEU A 163 15.85 -3.45 13.07
N ASP A 164 15.79 -4.69 13.56
CA ASP A 164 16.13 -5.07 14.94
C ASP A 164 17.61 -4.80 15.28
N ALA A 165 18.52 -4.99 14.31
CA ALA A 165 19.93 -4.70 14.50
C ALA A 165 20.28 -3.21 14.37
N GLU A 166 19.47 -2.45 13.63
CA GLU A 166 19.68 -1.04 13.34
C GLU A 166 19.10 -0.14 14.44
N TYR A 167 17.93 -0.50 14.97
CA TYR A 167 17.21 0.31 15.95
C TYR A 167 17.08 -0.41 17.30
N ASP A 168 17.78 0.10 18.32
CA ASP A 168 17.65 -0.37 19.72
C ASP A 168 16.23 -0.16 20.30
N THR A 169 15.37 0.58 19.59
CA THR A 169 13.97 0.88 19.92
C THR A 169 12.98 -0.18 19.42
N LEU A 170 13.44 -1.10 18.58
CA LEU A 170 12.67 -2.23 18.07
C LEU A 170 13.14 -3.52 18.76
N SER A 171 12.18 -4.37 19.14
CA SER A 171 12.43 -5.71 19.65
C SER A 171 11.75 -6.73 18.77
N LEU A 172 12.53 -7.64 18.17
CA LEU A 172 12.03 -8.71 17.33
C LEU A 172 11.98 -10.05 18.08
N GLU A 173 10.80 -10.69 18.09
CA GLU A 173 10.62 -12.03 18.65
C GLU A 173 9.97 -13.00 17.66
N VAL A 174 10.32 -14.29 17.76
CA VAL A 174 9.59 -15.36 17.07
C VAL A 174 8.49 -15.85 17.99
N VAL A 175 7.24 -15.56 17.64
CA VAL A 175 6.05 -15.88 18.46
C VAL A 175 5.44 -17.24 18.13
N GLY A 176 5.84 -17.83 17.00
CA GLY A 176 5.36 -19.12 16.56
C GLY A 176 6.04 -19.59 15.29
N GLN A 177 5.56 -20.71 14.77
CA GLN A 177 6.00 -21.26 13.49
C GLN A 177 4.79 -21.73 12.69
N SER A 178 4.89 -21.66 11.36
CA SER A 178 3.92 -22.25 10.46
C SER A 178 4.05 -23.78 10.41
N LEU A 179 3.16 -24.44 9.67
CA LEU A 179 3.20 -25.89 9.46
C LEU A 179 4.49 -26.36 8.74
N ASP A 180 5.07 -25.55 7.88
CA ASP A 180 6.39 -25.81 7.27
C ASP A 180 7.58 -25.30 8.11
N ALA A 181 7.34 -25.00 9.40
CA ALA A 181 8.34 -24.50 10.34
C ALA A 181 8.96 -23.14 9.94
N ARG A 182 8.25 -22.30 9.17
CA ARG A 182 8.67 -20.92 8.91
C ARG A 182 8.35 -20.06 10.14
N PRO A 183 9.27 -19.17 10.59
CA PRO A 183 9.04 -18.36 11.77
C PRO A 183 7.92 -17.33 11.54
N LEU A 184 7.09 -17.13 12.56
CA LEU A 184 6.19 -15.99 12.67
C LEU A 184 6.85 -14.97 13.60
N TYR A 185 7.20 -13.82 13.04
CA TYR A 185 7.84 -12.73 13.76
C TYR A 185 6.81 -11.75 14.32
N ALA A 186 7.06 -11.25 15.53
CA ALA A 186 6.44 -10.05 16.06
C ALA A 186 7.53 -9.01 16.33
N ALA A 187 7.34 -7.80 15.81
CA ALA A 187 8.20 -6.65 16.06
C ALA A 187 7.47 -5.68 16.99
N THR A 188 8.07 -5.34 18.12
CA THR A 188 7.50 -4.42 19.11
C THR A 188 8.34 -3.16 19.18
N VAL A 189 7.69 -1.99 19.16
CA VAL A 189 8.31 -0.67 19.19
C VAL A 189 7.57 0.24 20.18
N GLY A 190 8.31 1.01 20.97
CA GLY A 190 7.76 1.95 21.95
C GLY A 190 7.59 1.36 23.35
N THR A 191 7.24 2.22 24.31
CA THR A 191 7.15 1.88 25.74
C THR A 191 5.99 2.56 26.46
N GLY A 192 5.14 3.28 25.72
CA GLY A 192 4.04 4.03 26.31
C GLY A 192 2.84 3.17 26.69
N GLU A 193 1.86 3.79 27.34
CA GLU A 193 0.74 3.08 27.97
C GLU A 193 -0.28 2.55 26.96
N ALA A 194 -0.51 3.26 25.86
CA ALA A 194 -1.49 2.83 24.86
C ALA A 194 -0.92 1.71 23.99
N SER A 195 -1.60 0.56 23.94
CA SER A 195 -1.06 -0.68 23.35
C SER A 195 -1.84 -1.07 22.09
N LEU A 196 -1.16 -1.14 20.93
CA LEU A 196 -1.78 -1.48 19.65
C LEU A 196 -1.11 -2.73 19.05
N LEU A 197 -1.92 -3.66 18.56
CA LEU A 197 -1.47 -4.83 17.80
C LEU A 197 -1.92 -4.73 16.34
N PHE A 198 -0.99 -4.77 15.41
CA PHE A 198 -1.26 -4.92 13.99
C PHE A 198 -0.91 -6.34 13.54
N ILE A 199 -1.85 -7.02 12.88
CA ILE A 199 -1.59 -8.29 12.21
C ILE A 199 -1.88 -8.13 10.72
N THR A 200 -1.07 -8.74 9.88
CA THR A 200 -1.20 -8.67 8.42
C THR A 200 -1.08 -10.07 7.82
N GLN A 201 -1.68 -10.24 6.63
CA GLN A 201 -1.42 -11.38 5.76
C GLN A 201 -1.66 -12.75 6.43
N GLN A 202 -2.78 -12.88 7.15
CA GLN A 202 -3.28 -14.21 7.58
C GLN A 202 -3.87 -15.01 6.41
N HIS A 203 -4.29 -14.33 5.35
CA HIS A 203 -4.40 -14.93 4.03
C HIS A 203 -3.09 -14.70 3.29
N GLY A 204 -2.50 -15.77 2.76
CA GLY A 204 -1.16 -15.71 2.18
C GLY A 204 -1.09 -14.81 0.94
N ASP A 205 -2.18 -14.68 0.20
CA ASP A 205 -2.34 -13.91 -1.04
C ASP A 205 -2.77 -12.44 -0.84
N GLU A 206 -2.66 -11.90 0.38
CA GLU A 206 -3.04 -10.52 0.71
C GLU A 206 -1.84 -9.73 1.32
N PRO A 207 -0.78 -9.43 0.55
CA PRO A 207 0.52 -8.98 1.08
C PRO A 207 0.67 -7.48 1.31
N ILE A 208 -0.24 -6.64 0.83
CA ILE A 208 -0.08 -5.17 0.89
C ILE A 208 0.06 -4.66 2.33
N GLY A 209 -0.72 -5.21 3.27
CA GLY A 209 -0.60 -4.85 4.68
C GLY A 209 0.79 -5.14 5.26
N THR A 210 1.48 -6.18 4.77
CA THR A 210 2.86 -6.51 5.15
C THR A 210 3.85 -5.46 4.64
N GLU A 211 3.68 -5.00 3.41
CA GLU A 211 4.53 -3.93 2.84
C GLU A 211 4.32 -2.61 3.60
N ALA A 212 3.07 -2.27 3.94
CA ALA A 212 2.73 -1.12 4.78
C ALA A 212 3.35 -1.22 6.18
N ALA A 213 3.24 -2.39 6.82
CA ALA A 213 3.83 -2.68 8.13
C ALA A 213 5.35 -2.46 8.14
N MET A 214 6.06 -2.81 7.07
CA MET A 214 7.50 -2.61 6.99
C MET A 214 7.88 -1.12 6.89
N LEU A 215 7.15 -0.32 6.12
CA LEU A 215 7.32 1.14 6.09
C LEU A 215 7.06 1.75 7.47
N PHE A 216 6.01 1.26 8.14
CA PHE A 216 5.58 1.77 9.43
C PHE A 216 6.57 1.42 10.56
N LEU A 217 7.12 0.21 10.57
CA LEU A 217 8.14 -0.21 11.52
C LEU A 217 9.42 0.61 11.37
N ASP A 218 9.88 0.85 10.14
CA ASP A 218 11.08 1.66 9.90
C ASP A 218 10.90 3.11 10.40
N PHE A 219 9.75 3.73 10.10
CA PHE A 219 9.38 5.04 10.65
C PHE A 219 9.34 5.05 12.18
N LEU A 220 8.52 4.16 12.77
CA LEU A 220 8.24 4.21 14.20
C LEU A 220 9.45 3.79 15.01
N ALA A 221 10.37 2.98 14.49
CA ALA A 221 11.62 2.64 15.17
C ALA A 221 12.67 3.77 15.07
N GLY A 222 12.66 4.55 13.98
CA GLY A 222 13.64 5.59 13.70
C GLY A 222 13.73 6.74 14.71
N ASP A 223 14.72 7.61 14.52
CA ASP A 223 15.10 8.65 15.49
C ASP A 223 14.46 10.03 15.25
N THR A 224 13.39 10.13 14.44
CA THR A 224 12.71 11.42 14.26
C THR A 224 12.03 11.87 15.55
N ASP A 225 11.95 13.19 15.77
CA ASP A 225 11.27 13.77 16.95
C ASP A 225 9.83 13.27 17.07
N LEU A 226 9.13 13.15 15.93
CA LEU A 226 7.77 12.62 15.88
C LEU A 226 7.74 11.15 16.33
N ALA A 227 8.55 10.27 15.75
CA ALA A 227 8.58 8.86 16.11
C ALA A 227 8.92 8.65 17.59
N GLN A 228 9.90 9.40 18.12
CA GLN A 228 10.23 9.40 19.55
C GLN A 228 9.02 9.79 20.41
N SER A 229 8.35 10.91 20.07
CA SER A 229 7.17 11.37 20.82
C SER A 229 6.01 10.38 20.80
N LEU A 230 5.83 9.64 19.70
CA LEU A 230 4.81 8.60 19.61
C LEU A 230 5.20 7.40 20.48
N ARG A 231 6.43 6.91 20.39
CA ARG A 231 6.95 5.77 21.18
C ARG A 231 6.90 5.98 22.69
N ASP A 232 6.95 7.22 23.14
CA ASP A 232 6.81 7.57 24.56
C ASP A 232 5.39 7.35 25.08
N GLU A 233 4.38 7.46 24.21
CA GLU A 233 2.95 7.38 24.55
C GLU A 233 2.31 6.03 24.16
N VAL A 234 2.87 5.34 23.15
CA VAL A 234 2.37 4.03 22.68
C VAL A 234 3.38 2.90 22.80
N THR A 235 2.86 1.67 22.91
CA THR A 235 3.56 0.43 22.64
C THR A 235 2.88 -0.27 21.46
N VAL A 236 3.58 -0.43 20.35
CA VAL A 236 3.02 -1.05 19.14
C VAL A 236 3.68 -2.38 18.88
N THR A 237 2.89 -3.42 18.66
CA THR A 237 3.39 -4.71 18.16
C THR A 237 2.81 -4.98 16.79
N VAL A 238 3.65 -5.45 15.86
CA VAL A 238 3.26 -5.81 14.51
C VAL A 238 3.64 -7.27 14.26
N VAL A 239 2.72 -8.07 13.71
CA VAL A 239 2.98 -9.40 13.15
C VAL A 239 2.90 -9.30 11.63
N PRO A 240 4.03 -9.06 10.93
CA PRO A 240 4.00 -8.68 9.52
C PRO A 240 3.55 -9.78 8.56
N ARG A 241 3.57 -11.06 8.97
CA ARG A 241 3.07 -12.14 8.11
C ARG A 241 2.63 -13.32 8.96
N VAL A 242 1.31 -13.47 9.10
CA VAL A 242 0.74 -14.58 9.86
C VAL A 242 0.78 -15.89 9.06
N ASN A 243 0.59 -15.86 7.73
CA ASN A 243 0.57 -17.06 6.87
C ASN A 243 1.74 -17.10 5.87
N PRO A 244 2.99 -17.34 6.32
CA PRO A 244 4.15 -17.40 5.44
C PRO A 244 4.11 -18.60 4.48
N ASP A 245 3.40 -19.68 4.83
CA ASP A 245 3.25 -20.86 3.98
C ASP A 245 2.35 -20.56 2.78
N GLY A 246 1.21 -19.90 3.00
CA GLY A 246 0.30 -19.48 1.95
C GLY A 246 0.97 -18.54 0.94
N PHE A 247 1.73 -17.55 1.42
CA PHE A 247 2.46 -16.64 0.53
C PHE A 247 3.53 -17.36 -0.30
N ALA A 248 4.31 -18.26 0.32
CA ALA A 248 5.29 -19.08 -0.41
C ALA A 248 4.63 -19.94 -1.51
N ARG A 249 3.37 -20.38 -1.30
CA ARG A 249 2.61 -21.06 -2.35
C ARG A 249 2.19 -20.10 -3.46
N TRP A 250 1.72 -18.90 -3.13
CA TRP A 250 1.40 -17.88 -4.14
C TRP A 250 2.61 -17.55 -5.02
N GLU A 251 3.81 -17.37 -4.44
CA GLU A 251 5.04 -17.11 -5.21
C GLU A 251 5.34 -18.25 -6.20
N ARG A 252 5.06 -19.50 -5.82
CA ARG A 252 5.18 -20.67 -6.71
C ARG A 252 4.13 -20.65 -7.83
N GLU A 253 2.92 -20.19 -7.56
CA GLU A 253 1.90 -19.99 -8.60
C GLU A 253 2.31 -18.92 -9.61
N VAL A 254 2.85 -17.79 -9.16
CA VAL A 254 3.46 -16.78 -10.05
C VAL A 254 4.60 -17.40 -10.86
N GLY A 255 5.41 -18.27 -10.25
CA GLY A 255 6.44 -19.06 -10.91
C GLY A 255 5.95 -20.13 -11.90
N GLY A 256 4.64 -20.24 -12.12
CA GLY A 256 4.03 -21.16 -13.09
C GLY A 256 3.60 -22.51 -12.53
N GLU A 257 3.77 -22.77 -11.24
CA GLU A 257 3.27 -23.99 -10.62
C GLU A 257 1.73 -23.96 -10.51
N ARG A 258 1.07 -25.11 -10.67
CA ARG A 258 -0.39 -25.21 -10.76
C ARG A 258 -0.90 -26.38 -9.92
N GLY A 259 -2.15 -26.29 -9.45
CA GLY A 259 -2.78 -27.33 -8.63
C GLY A 259 -2.30 -27.33 -7.18
N LEU A 260 -1.81 -26.19 -6.70
CA LEU A 260 -1.47 -25.97 -5.30
C LEU A 260 -2.73 -25.74 -4.48
N VAL A 261 -2.61 -25.93 -3.17
CA VAL A 261 -3.63 -25.46 -2.22
C VAL A 261 -3.72 -23.94 -2.32
N ASP A 262 -4.95 -23.44 -2.36
CA ASP A 262 -5.28 -22.01 -2.36
C ASP A 262 -4.35 -21.23 -1.39
N PRO A 263 -3.57 -20.25 -1.88
CA PRO A 263 -2.62 -19.49 -1.06
C PRO A 263 -3.28 -18.68 0.06
N ARG A 264 -4.59 -18.42 -0.04
CA ARG A 264 -5.37 -17.84 1.05
C ARG A 264 -5.31 -18.68 2.34
N LEU A 265 -5.28 -20.00 2.21
CA LEU A 265 -5.35 -20.95 3.32
C LEU A 265 -3.97 -21.22 3.91
N ASN A 266 -3.87 -21.86 5.08
CA ASN A 266 -2.61 -22.44 5.54
C ASN A 266 -2.34 -23.80 4.85
N ASN A 267 -1.27 -24.50 5.23
CA ASN A 267 -0.90 -25.80 4.65
C ASN A 267 -1.85 -26.97 4.99
N ASN A 268 -2.77 -26.79 5.94
CA ASN A 268 -3.84 -27.75 6.25
C ASN A 268 -5.17 -27.39 5.58
N GLU A 269 -5.17 -26.49 4.58
CA GLU A 269 -6.37 -26.01 3.89
C GLU A 269 -7.36 -25.29 4.82
N VAL A 270 -6.85 -24.66 5.89
CA VAL A 270 -7.64 -23.88 6.84
C VAL A 270 -7.55 -22.40 6.53
N ASP A 271 -8.70 -21.75 6.44
CA ASP A 271 -8.82 -20.28 6.46
C ASP A 271 -8.54 -19.82 7.90
N LEU A 272 -7.37 -19.20 8.12
CA LEU A 272 -6.95 -18.75 9.45
C LEU A 272 -7.94 -17.75 10.05
N ASN A 273 -8.61 -16.95 9.22
CA ASN A 273 -9.65 -16.01 9.61
C ASN A 273 -11.00 -16.71 9.91
N ARG A 274 -11.00 -18.02 10.15
CA ARG A 274 -12.14 -18.81 10.66
C ARG A 274 -11.80 -19.61 11.91
N THR A 275 -10.72 -19.25 12.61
CA THR A 275 -10.18 -20.04 13.73
C THR A 275 -10.22 -19.32 15.10
N TYR A 276 -10.76 -18.09 15.15
CA TYR A 276 -10.65 -17.22 16.32
C TYR A 276 -11.83 -17.28 17.29
N ASP A 277 -12.73 -18.28 17.17
CA ASP A 277 -13.83 -18.42 18.12
C ASP A 277 -13.27 -18.77 19.50
N PRO A 278 -13.43 -17.90 20.52
CA PRO A 278 -12.90 -18.17 21.85
C PRO A 278 -13.55 -19.40 22.52
N ALA A 279 -14.77 -19.78 22.11
CA ALA A 279 -15.46 -20.97 22.62
C ALA A 279 -15.06 -22.27 21.89
N ALA A 280 -14.44 -22.17 20.71
CA ALA A 280 -14.04 -23.30 19.87
C ALA A 280 -12.60 -23.13 19.35
N PRO A 281 -11.59 -23.12 20.25
CA PRO A 281 -10.20 -22.92 19.87
C PRO A 281 -9.69 -24.03 18.94
N PHE A 282 -9.00 -23.65 17.86
CA PHE A 282 -8.26 -24.58 17.01
C PHE A 282 -7.01 -25.13 17.70
N SER A 283 -6.61 -26.35 17.32
CA SER A 283 -5.37 -26.97 17.78
C SER A 283 -4.16 -26.42 17.04
N ALA A 284 -3.01 -26.33 17.71
CA ALA A 284 -1.73 -25.98 17.11
C ALA A 284 -1.26 -27.00 16.05
N ASP A 285 -1.78 -28.24 16.06
CA ASP A 285 -1.50 -29.22 14.99
C ASP A 285 -2.20 -28.85 13.67
N VAL A 286 -3.22 -27.99 13.71
CA VAL A 286 -4.07 -27.63 12.57
C VAL A 286 -3.77 -26.23 12.05
N ALA A 287 -3.70 -25.25 12.96
CA ALA A 287 -3.46 -23.86 12.64
C ALA A 287 -2.51 -23.25 13.69
N PRO A 288 -1.23 -23.68 13.71
CA PRO A 288 -0.24 -23.14 14.66
C PRO A 288 -0.09 -21.62 14.53
N GLU A 289 -0.33 -21.07 13.33
CA GLU A 289 -0.28 -19.64 13.06
C GLU A 289 -1.31 -18.87 13.90
N SER A 290 -2.58 -19.30 13.85
CA SER A 290 -3.65 -18.66 14.62
C SER A 290 -3.52 -18.89 16.13
N VAL A 291 -2.95 -20.03 16.55
CA VAL A 291 -2.62 -20.26 17.97
C VAL A 291 -1.58 -19.25 18.44
N ALA A 292 -0.50 -19.04 17.67
CA ALA A 292 0.53 -18.07 18.00
C ALA A 292 -0.03 -16.63 18.12
N VAL A 293 -0.89 -16.21 17.18
CA VAL A 293 -1.56 -14.90 17.24
C VAL A 293 -2.44 -14.77 18.49
N ARG A 294 -3.19 -15.81 18.86
CA ARG A 294 -4.06 -15.77 20.05
C ARG A 294 -3.26 -15.74 21.35
N GLU A 295 -2.18 -16.51 21.44
CA GLU A 295 -1.29 -16.51 22.60
C GLU A 295 -0.57 -15.16 22.73
N LEU A 296 -0.17 -14.55 21.61
CA LEU A 296 0.39 -13.19 21.59
C LEU A 296 -0.65 -12.17 22.07
N LEU A 297 -1.85 -12.16 21.51
CA LEU A 297 -2.93 -11.23 21.89
C LEU A 297 -3.28 -11.37 23.39
N ALA A 298 -3.37 -12.59 23.91
CA ALA A 298 -3.62 -12.83 25.33
C ALA A 298 -2.44 -12.41 26.25
N ARG A 299 -1.21 -12.46 25.74
CA ARG A 299 -0.01 -12.03 26.47
C ARG A 299 0.16 -10.50 26.48
N LEU A 300 -0.15 -9.85 25.37
CA LEU A 300 -0.02 -8.40 25.20
C LEU A 300 -1.19 -7.65 25.83
N ASP A 301 -2.40 -8.21 25.78
CA ASP A 301 -3.65 -7.56 26.20
C ASP A 301 -3.77 -6.12 25.62
N PRO A 302 -3.68 -5.95 24.28
CA PRO A 302 -3.62 -4.62 23.68
C PRO A 302 -4.98 -3.91 23.78
N ASP A 303 -4.95 -2.58 23.74
CA ASP A 303 -6.16 -1.75 23.70
C ASP A 303 -6.92 -1.93 22.37
N PHE A 304 -6.18 -2.17 21.28
CA PHE A 304 -6.76 -2.42 19.96
C PHE A 304 -5.97 -3.48 19.19
N VAL A 305 -6.68 -4.27 18.38
CA VAL A 305 -6.10 -5.13 17.35
C VAL A 305 -6.65 -4.79 15.96
N PHE A 306 -5.74 -4.64 15.01
CA PHE A 306 -6.06 -4.32 13.62
C PHE A 306 -5.61 -5.47 12.73
N ASP A 307 -6.52 -5.95 11.89
CA ASP A 307 -6.35 -7.11 11.03
C ASP A 307 -6.39 -6.67 9.57
N TYR A 308 -5.21 -6.55 8.96
CA TYR A 308 -5.02 -6.08 7.60
C TYR A 308 -5.08 -7.23 6.59
N HIS A 309 -5.94 -7.04 5.61
CA HIS A 309 -6.38 -7.97 4.58
C HIS A 309 -6.32 -7.34 3.19
N GLY A 310 -6.68 -8.14 2.18
CA GLY A 310 -6.78 -7.75 0.79
C GLY A 310 -8.19 -7.90 0.23
N GLN A 311 -8.62 -6.92 -0.56
CA GLN A 311 -9.87 -6.93 -1.31
C GLN A 311 -9.63 -6.88 -2.81
N GLY A 312 -10.66 -7.24 -3.57
CA GLY A 312 -10.68 -7.03 -5.01
C GLY A 312 -10.90 -5.56 -5.39
N ASN A 313 -11.30 -5.35 -6.65
CA ASN A 313 -11.55 -4.02 -7.16
C ASN A 313 -13.03 -3.64 -7.06
N TYR A 314 -13.28 -2.40 -6.68
CA TYR A 314 -14.60 -1.78 -6.47
C TYR A 314 -14.53 -0.32 -6.87
N ARG A 315 -15.68 0.31 -7.13
CA ARG A 315 -15.74 1.75 -7.44
C ARG A 315 -16.77 2.47 -6.57
N ASP A 316 -16.49 3.72 -6.26
CA ASP A 316 -17.42 4.62 -5.61
C ASP A 316 -18.56 5.06 -6.59
N ALA A 317 -19.38 6.02 -6.16
CA ALA A 317 -20.49 6.50 -6.98
C ALA A 317 -20.04 7.43 -8.12
N GLU A 318 -18.87 8.03 -7.98
CA GLU A 318 -18.22 8.95 -8.91
C GLU A 318 -17.42 8.20 -9.98
N GLY A 319 -17.11 6.93 -9.72
CA GLY A 319 -16.38 6.03 -10.59
C GLY A 319 -14.92 5.84 -10.20
N GLU A 320 -14.44 6.40 -9.09
CA GLU A 320 -13.08 6.22 -8.57
C GLU A 320 -12.92 4.83 -7.96
N LEU A 321 -11.70 4.29 -7.94
CA LEU A 321 -11.45 2.95 -7.38
C LEU A 321 -11.39 3.01 -5.85
N ASP A 322 -12.17 2.16 -5.18
CA ASP A 322 -12.06 1.99 -3.72
C ASP A 322 -10.71 1.34 -3.39
N THR A 323 -9.88 2.02 -2.60
CA THR A 323 -8.54 1.55 -2.23
C THR A 323 -8.54 0.80 -0.91
N MET A 324 -9.47 1.09 -0.01
CA MET A 324 -9.57 0.45 1.30
C MET A 324 -11.03 0.22 1.75
N SER A 325 -11.26 -0.87 2.47
CA SER A 325 -12.47 -1.05 3.28
C SER A 325 -12.15 -1.32 4.74
N VAL A 326 -13.07 -0.94 5.62
CA VAL A 326 -12.95 -1.16 7.06
C VAL A 326 -14.22 -1.73 7.66
N LEU A 327 -14.08 -2.46 8.76
CA LEU A 327 -15.23 -2.91 9.56
C LEU A 327 -14.86 -3.21 11.01
N TRP A 328 -15.75 -2.78 11.92
CA TRP A 328 -15.71 -3.11 13.35
C TRP A 328 -16.38 -4.49 13.62
N PRO A 329 -16.37 -5.04 14.85
CA PRO A 329 -16.96 -6.36 15.10
C PRO A 329 -18.50 -6.28 15.02
N THR A 330 -19.11 -7.23 14.32
CA THR A 330 -20.56 -7.27 14.07
C THR A 330 -21.28 -8.41 14.79
N ASN A 331 -20.54 -9.30 15.46
CA ASN A 331 -21.13 -10.36 16.27
C ASN A 331 -21.94 -9.79 17.45
N THR A 332 -23.19 -10.25 17.59
CA THR A 332 -24.13 -9.76 18.61
C THR A 332 -23.75 -10.08 20.06
N GLY A 333 -22.78 -10.98 20.28
CA GLY A 333 -22.25 -11.32 21.59
C GLY A 333 -21.10 -10.42 22.08
N VAL A 334 -20.57 -9.55 21.22
CA VAL A 334 -19.52 -8.59 21.60
C VAL A 334 -20.09 -7.50 22.50
N ASP A 335 -19.33 -7.10 23.52
CA ASP A 335 -19.72 -6.00 24.40
C ASP A 335 -19.96 -4.71 23.57
N PRO A 336 -21.12 -4.03 23.69
CA PRO A 336 -21.38 -2.78 22.99
C PRO A 336 -20.29 -1.71 23.18
N ALA A 337 -19.61 -1.67 24.34
CA ALA A 337 -18.50 -0.74 24.56
C ALA A 337 -17.28 -1.07 23.68
N ILE A 338 -17.01 -2.35 23.43
CA ILE A 338 -15.95 -2.80 22.50
C ILE A 338 -16.31 -2.45 21.06
N VAL A 339 -17.58 -2.61 20.68
CA VAL A 339 -18.09 -2.17 19.37
C VAL A 339 -17.90 -0.66 19.19
N GLU A 340 -18.23 0.12 20.21
CA GLU A 340 -18.07 1.58 20.18
C GLU A 340 -16.61 1.99 20.05
N ALA A 341 -15.70 1.40 20.84
CA ALA A 341 -14.26 1.64 20.73
C ALA A 341 -13.74 1.30 19.32
N SER A 342 -14.14 0.15 18.78
CA SER A 342 -13.75 -0.27 17.42
C SER A 342 -14.24 0.70 16.35
N LYS A 343 -15.43 1.29 16.51
CA LYS A 343 -15.93 2.35 15.61
C LYS A 343 -15.13 3.63 15.72
N ARG A 344 -14.66 4.02 16.91
CA ARG A 344 -13.77 5.19 17.05
C ARG A 344 -12.44 4.97 16.34
N ALA A 345 -11.89 3.76 16.42
CA ALA A 345 -10.70 3.39 15.67
C ALA A 345 -10.93 3.43 14.14
N VAL A 346 -12.09 3.00 13.66
CA VAL A 346 -12.50 3.17 12.25
C VAL A 346 -12.61 4.65 11.86
N ALA A 347 -13.16 5.50 12.74
CA ALA A 347 -13.21 6.95 12.50
C ALA A 347 -11.80 7.58 12.46
N ALA A 348 -10.86 7.08 13.27
CA ALA A 348 -9.46 7.50 13.22
C ALA A 348 -8.78 7.12 11.89
N ILE A 349 -9.05 5.93 11.36
CA ILE A 349 -8.59 5.53 10.01
C ILE A 349 -9.12 6.52 8.96
N ALA A 350 -10.43 6.79 8.95
CA ALA A 350 -11.03 7.73 8.01
C ALA A 350 -10.40 9.14 8.10
N ALA A 351 -10.21 9.65 9.32
CA ALA A 351 -9.59 10.95 9.53
C ALA A 351 -8.11 10.99 9.09
N SER A 352 -7.39 9.86 9.16
CA SER A 352 -5.98 9.79 8.76
C SER A 352 -5.76 9.86 7.24
N LEU A 353 -6.76 9.45 6.47
CA LEU A 353 -6.73 9.48 5.00
C LEU A 353 -7.22 10.83 4.43
N GLU A 354 -7.94 11.63 5.22
CA GLU A 354 -8.53 12.89 4.75
C GLU A 354 -7.48 13.81 4.11
N GLY A 355 -7.70 14.15 2.84
CA GLY A 355 -6.85 15.07 2.07
C GLY A 355 -5.70 14.41 1.31
N TYR A 356 -5.62 13.08 1.30
CA TYR A 356 -4.78 12.32 0.37
C TYR A 356 -5.61 11.81 -0.81
N ASP A 357 -4.98 11.60 -1.98
CA ASP A 357 -5.70 11.09 -3.17
C ASP A 357 -6.18 9.63 -3.01
N TYR A 358 -5.52 8.87 -2.13
CA TYR A 358 -5.90 7.50 -1.76
C TYR A 358 -6.78 7.53 -0.50
N ASP A 359 -7.91 8.22 -0.55
CA ASP A 359 -8.88 8.34 0.56
C ASP A 359 -10.20 7.59 0.33
N GLN A 360 -10.25 6.74 -0.70
CA GLN A 360 -11.44 5.99 -1.11
C GLN A 360 -11.73 4.81 -0.17
N LEU A 361 -12.31 5.17 0.98
CA LEU A 361 -12.63 4.29 2.09
C LEU A 361 -14.10 3.87 2.08
N THR A 362 -14.34 2.56 2.18
CA THR A 362 -15.69 2.00 2.27
C THR A 362 -15.91 1.07 3.47
N LEU A 363 -17.16 0.73 3.75
CA LEU A 363 -17.52 -0.28 4.74
C LEU A 363 -17.55 -1.67 4.11
N TYR A 364 -16.80 -2.59 4.71
CA TYR A 364 -16.76 -3.98 4.25
C TYR A 364 -18.10 -4.69 4.53
N PRO A 365 -18.68 -5.44 3.58
CA PRO A 365 -19.92 -6.21 3.75
C PRO A 365 -19.67 -7.52 4.52
N GLY A 366 -19.28 -7.41 5.79
CA GLY A 366 -18.82 -8.54 6.61
C GLY A 366 -19.93 -9.32 7.32
N ALA A 367 -19.62 -10.57 7.66
CA ALA A 367 -20.48 -11.45 8.46
C ALA A 367 -20.25 -11.30 9.98
N ASP A 368 -21.19 -11.80 10.78
CA ASP A 368 -21.22 -11.71 12.25
C ASP A 368 -20.66 -12.95 12.94
N THR A 369 -20.01 -13.87 12.23
CA THR A 369 -19.56 -15.16 12.79
C THR A 369 -18.43 -14.97 13.80
N ALA A 370 -18.51 -15.65 14.95
CA ALA A 370 -17.56 -15.55 16.06
C ALA A 370 -16.13 -15.96 15.70
N SER A 371 -15.96 -16.84 14.71
CA SER A 371 -14.65 -17.36 14.32
C SER A 371 -13.83 -16.43 13.41
N ILE A 372 -14.44 -15.35 12.93
CA ILE A 372 -13.75 -14.29 12.18
C ILE A 372 -12.94 -13.45 13.16
N ALA A 373 -11.66 -13.20 12.85
CA ALA A 373 -10.67 -12.52 13.68
C ALA A 373 -11.22 -11.31 14.42
N ARG A 374 -11.69 -10.26 13.71
CA ARG A 374 -12.28 -9.06 14.35
C ARG A 374 -13.36 -9.39 15.39
N ASN A 375 -14.22 -10.38 15.12
CA ASN A 375 -15.30 -10.78 16.03
C ASN A 375 -14.74 -11.62 17.20
N GLY A 376 -13.86 -12.57 16.91
CA GLY A 376 -13.27 -13.47 17.89
C GLY A 376 -12.40 -12.74 18.91
N PHE A 377 -11.57 -11.80 18.45
CA PHE A 377 -10.77 -10.93 19.32
C PHE A 377 -11.67 -10.07 20.22
N SER A 378 -12.73 -9.48 19.66
CA SER A 378 -13.66 -8.66 20.43
C SER A 378 -14.57 -9.45 21.37
N LEU A 379 -14.90 -10.70 21.06
CA LEU A 379 -15.54 -11.63 22.00
C LEU A 379 -14.58 -12.02 23.14
N ALA A 380 -13.27 -12.01 22.89
CA ALA A 380 -12.24 -12.24 23.90
C ALA A 380 -11.91 -10.99 24.74
N GLY A 381 -12.44 -9.81 24.38
CA GLY A 381 -12.32 -8.58 25.14
C GLY A 381 -11.58 -7.43 24.45
N THR A 382 -10.97 -7.68 23.29
CA THR A 382 -10.13 -6.68 22.60
C THR A 382 -10.86 -6.03 21.42
N PRO A 383 -11.02 -4.69 21.39
CA PRO A 383 -11.48 -3.96 20.21
C PRO A 383 -10.74 -4.36 18.93
N GLY A 384 -11.48 -4.90 17.95
CA GLY A 384 -10.95 -5.49 16.74
C GLY A 384 -11.45 -4.79 15.49
N VAL A 385 -10.55 -4.38 14.61
CA VAL A 385 -10.90 -3.73 13.33
C VAL A 385 -10.33 -4.53 12.16
N LEU A 386 -11.18 -4.78 11.18
CA LEU A 386 -10.79 -5.26 9.85
C LEU A 386 -10.38 -4.07 8.99
N VAL A 387 -9.26 -4.20 8.29
CA VAL A 387 -8.80 -3.30 7.23
C VAL A 387 -8.53 -4.12 5.98
N GLU A 388 -9.07 -3.74 4.82
CA GLU A 388 -9.05 -4.52 3.58
C GLU A 388 -8.53 -3.63 2.46
N GLN A 389 -7.29 -3.85 2.02
CA GLN A 389 -6.64 -3.03 1.00
C GLN A 389 -6.85 -3.62 -0.39
N ARG A 390 -7.03 -2.77 -1.40
CA ARG A 390 -7.06 -3.18 -2.81
C ARG A 390 -5.77 -3.96 -3.15
N PHE A 391 -5.83 -4.76 -4.23
CA PHE A 391 -4.76 -5.52 -4.91
C PHE A 391 -5.06 -7.03 -5.06
N GLY A 392 -6.21 -7.50 -4.57
CA GLY A 392 -6.54 -8.94 -4.58
C GLY A 392 -6.78 -9.52 -5.98
N GLN A 393 -7.30 -8.75 -6.94
CA GLN A 393 -7.48 -9.24 -8.31
C GLN A 393 -6.15 -9.22 -9.08
N GLU A 394 -5.33 -8.19 -8.90
CA GLU A 394 -4.00 -8.06 -9.46
C GLU A 394 -3.11 -9.22 -8.98
N MET A 395 -3.15 -9.54 -7.67
CA MET A 395 -2.51 -10.73 -7.09
C MET A 395 -2.94 -12.02 -7.77
N PHE A 396 -4.22 -12.16 -8.09
CA PHE A 396 -4.74 -13.33 -8.80
C PHE A 396 -4.22 -13.37 -10.23
N GLU A 397 -4.28 -12.27 -10.98
CA GLU A 397 -3.83 -12.25 -12.37
C GLU A 397 -2.31 -12.49 -12.51
N LEU A 398 -1.50 -11.98 -11.56
CA LEU A 398 -0.08 -12.32 -11.46
C LEU A 398 0.14 -13.84 -11.31
N SER A 399 -0.65 -14.52 -10.47
CA SER A 399 -0.56 -15.98 -10.32
C SER A 399 -0.98 -16.74 -11.59
N ARG A 400 -1.78 -16.09 -12.46
CA ARG A 400 -2.17 -16.59 -13.79
C ARG A 400 -1.13 -16.34 -14.88
N GLY A 401 -0.06 -15.60 -14.60
CA GLY A 401 1.02 -15.30 -15.55
C GLY A 401 0.86 -13.97 -16.29
N LEU A 402 0.13 -13.03 -15.70
CA LEU A 402 0.18 -11.63 -16.12
C LEU A 402 1.62 -11.10 -16.01
N ASP A 403 2.06 -10.36 -17.03
CA ASP A 403 3.42 -9.79 -17.11
C ASP A 403 3.32 -8.26 -17.08
N VAL A 404 2.88 -7.75 -15.93
CA VAL A 404 2.72 -6.32 -15.64
C VAL A 404 3.50 -6.00 -14.37
N ASP A 405 4.22 -4.87 -14.38
CA ASP A 405 4.92 -4.37 -13.21
C ASP A 405 3.98 -3.49 -12.38
N TYR A 406 3.62 -3.98 -11.20
CA TYR A 406 2.77 -3.26 -10.24
C TYR A 406 3.56 -2.55 -9.14
N SER A 407 4.87 -2.36 -9.27
CA SER A 407 5.72 -1.79 -8.22
C SER A 407 5.22 -0.42 -7.74
N ALA A 408 4.79 0.44 -8.66
CA ALA A 408 4.18 1.73 -8.33
C ALA A 408 2.89 1.57 -7.52
N LEU A 409 1.93 0.76 -8.00
CA LEU A 409 0.66 0.53 -7.32
C LEU A 409 0.84 -0.12 -5.93
N ILE A 410 1.70 -1.15 -5.84
CA ILE A 410 2.05 -1.81 -4.58
C ILE A 410 2.62 -0.78 -3.58
N SER A 411 3.51 0.12 -4.06
CA SER A 411 4.12 1.13 -3.21
C SER A 411 3.11 2.18 -2.73
N ALA A 412 2.17 2.59 -3.58
CA ALA A 412 1.10 3.53 -3.22
C ALA A 412 0.14 2.92 -2.19
N LEU A 413 -0.31 1.69 -2.40
CA LEU A 413 -1.20 1.01 -1.45
C LEU A 413 -0.48 0.68 -0.13
N ALA A 414 0.82 0.37 -0.18
CA ALA A 414 1.63 0.23 1.04
C ALA A 414 1.74 1.56 1.80
N LEU A 415 1.89 2.68 1.08
CA LEU A 415 1.90 4.02 1.68
C LEU A 415 0.55 4.40 2.30
N GLU A 416 -0.56 4.07 1.66
CA GLU A 416 -1.91 4.22 2.23
C GLU A 416 -2.04 3.43 3.54
N GLY A 417 -1.61 2.16 3.56
CA GLY A 417 -1.59 1.34 4.79
C GLY A 417 -0.68 1.95 5.86
N PHE A 418 0.48 2.49 5.49
CA PHE A 418 1.36 3.21 6.40
C PHE A 418 0.68 4.43 7.03
N ILE A 419 -0.03 5.24 6.23
CA ILE A 419 -0.74 6.45 6.69
C ILE A 419 -1.78 6.08 7.75
N THR A 420 -2.54 5.01 7.53
CA THR A 420 -3.56 4.55 8.48
C THR A 420 -2.96 3.98 9.76
N MET A 421 -1.89 3.19 9.70
CA MET A 421 -1.17 2.72 10.90
C MET A 421 -0.60 3.88 11.71
N ARG A 422 0.02 4.85 11.04
CA ARG A 422 0.53 6.08 11.69
C ARG A 422 -0.60 6.88 12.32
N GLY A 423 -1.71 7.11 11.61
CA GLY A 423 -2.85 7.87 12.09
C GLY A 423 -3.51 7.25 13.32
N LEU A 424 -3.64 5.92 13.35
CA LEU A 424 -4.10 5.18 14.52
C LEU A 424 -3.19 5.38 15.73
N VAL A 425 -1.87 5.31 15.53
CA VAL A 425 -0.88 5.54 16.58
C VAL A 425 -0.88 6.99 17.06
N GLU A 426 -0.99 7.97 16.16
CA GLU A 426 -1.14 9.38 16.54
C GLU A 426 -2.40 9.60 17.38
N ALA A 427 -3.53 9.01 16.95
CA ALA A 427 -4.80 9.12 17.66
C ALA A 427 -4.78 8.45 19.04
N ALA A 428 -4.06 7.33 19.18
CA ALA A 428 -3.84 6.67 20.47
C ALA A 428 -2.90 7.49 21.36
N ALA A 429 -1.75 7.93 20.84
CA ALA A 429 -0.73 8.69 21.57
C ALA A 429 -1.29 9.99 22.16
N ASN A 430 -2.14 10.70 21.42
CA ASN A 430 -2.75 11.94 21.89
C ASN A 430 -4.10 11.73 22.62
N GLY A 431 -4.54 10.47 22.78
CA GLY A 431 -5.79 10.09 23.44
C GLY A 431 -7.08 10.45 22.68
N SER A 432 -6.98 10.97 21.45
CA SER A 432 -8.16 11.36 20.67
C SER A 432 -9.00 10.17 20.25
N ILE A 433 -8.40 8.98 20.06
CA ILE A 433 -9.12 7.75 19.69
C ILE A 433 -10.23 7.39 20.69
N GLU A 434 -10.09 7.79 21.96
CA GLU A 434 -11.10 7.57 23.00
C GLU A 434 -12.27 8.56 22.95
N THR A 435 -12.10 9.67 22.25
CA THR A 435 -13.03 10.80 22.24
C THR A 435 -13.69 11.05 20.89
N LEU A 436 -13.21 10.39 19.82
CA LEU A 436 -13.83 10.45 18.50
C LEU A 436 -15.30 10.01 18.56
N ASP A 437 -16.13 10.66 17.75
CA ASP A 437 -17.54 10.29 17.63
C ASP A 437 -17.65 8.96 16.83
N PRO A 438 -18.10 7.85 17.46
CA PRO A 438 -18.20 6.56 16.79
C PRO A 438 -19.23 6.56 15.64
N SER A 439 -20.15 7.53 15.58
CA SER A 439 -21.10 7.64 14.48
C SER A 439 -20.46 8.10 13.17
N LEU A 440 -19.24 8.65 13.20
CA LEU A 440 -18.47 8.98 11.99
C LEU A 440 -18.14 7.71 11.18
N ALA A 441 -17.86 6.60 11.85
CA ALA A 441 -17.64 5.31 11.18
C ALA A 441 -18.86 4.83 10.39
N GLU A 442 -20.07 5.17 10.82
CA GLU A 442 -21.31 4.79 10.14
C GLU A 442 -21.62 5.68 8.92
N GLN A 443 -20.89 6.79 8.76
CA GLN A 443 -21.03 7.70 7.62
C GLN A 443 -20.17 7.26 6.43
N ILE A 444 -19.23 6.34 6.64
CA ILE A 444 -18.41 5.75 5.58
C ILE A 444 -19.34 5.05 4.57
N PRO A 445 -19.19 5.29 3.26
CA PRO A 445 -19.99 4.65 2.22
C PRO A 445 -19.93 3.12 2.27
N GLN A 446 -21.00 2.45 1.86
CA GLN A 446 -20.98 0.99 1.71
C GLN A 446 -20.22 0.61 0.44
N ARG A 447 -19.38 -0.42 0.53
CA ARG A 447 -18.65 -0.94 -0.65
C ARG A 447 -19.62 -1.38 -1.75
N SER A 448 -19.30 -1.02 -2.98
CA SER A 448 -20.08 -1.40 -4.16
C SER A 448 -19.85 -2.88 -4.57
N PRO A 449 -20.57 -3.41 -5.57
CA PRO A 449 -20.23 -4.69 -6.18
C PRO A 449 -18.86 -4.66 -6.86
N SER A 450 -18.17 -5.80 -6.90
CA SER A 450 -16.83 -5.87 -7.49
C SER A 450 -16.83 -5.56 -8.99
N VAL A 451 -15.81 -4.82 -9.42
CA VAL A 451 -15.49 -4.56 -10.82
C VAL A 451 -14.56 -5.67 -11.33
N PRO A 452 -14.84 -6.30 -12.48
CA PRO A 452 -13.94 -7.26 -13.09
C PRO A 452 -12.60 -6.64 -13.49
N TYR A 453 -11.50 -7.36 -13.29
CA TYR A 453 -10.15 -6.94 -13.69
C TYR A 453 -10.06 -6.48 -15.15
N ALA A 454 -10.68 -7.23 -16.07
CA ALA A 454 -10.68 -6.92 -17.50
C ALA A 454 -11.39 -5.59 -17.86
N ASP A 455 -12.29 -5.12 -16.99
CA ASP A 455 -12.97 -3.83 -17.17
C ASP A 455 -12.08 -2.65 -16.72
N LEU A 456 -11.01 -2.91 -15.96
CA LEU A 456 -10.03 -1.92 -15.52
C LEU A 456 -8.85 -1.84 -16.48
N TYR A 457 -8.26 -2.99 -16.83
CA TYR A 457 -6.96 -3.06 -17.52
C TYR A 457 -7.08 -3.48 -18.99
N GLY A 458 -8.29 -3.69 -19.51
CA GLY A 458 -8.53 -4.02 -20.91
C GLY A 458 -7.75 -5.26 -21.39
N ASP A 459 -7.03 -5.11 -22.51
CA ASP A 459 -6.21 -6.15 -23.15
C ASP A 459 -4.76 -6.20 -22.61
N ASP A 460 -4.48 -5.68 -21.41
CA ASP A 460 -3.14 -5.71 -20.83
C ASP A 460 -2.57 -7.13 -20.84
N ARG A 461 -1.34 -7.23 -21.36
CA ARG A 461 -0.85 -8.49 -21.91
C ARG A 461 -0.55 -9.49 -20.79
N TYR A 462 -1.20 -10.64 -20.85
CA TYR A 462 -0.61 -11.83 -20.29
C TYR A 462 0.70 -12.16 -21.01
N GLY A 463 1.71 -12.63 -20.27
CA GLY A 463 3.00 -13.01 -20.83
C GLY A 463 2.86 -13.98 -22.00
N ALA A 464 3.87 -14.03 -22.88
CA ALA A 464 3.86 -14.66 -24.20
C ALA A 464 3.59 -16.19 -24.27
N GLU A 465 3.02 -16.83 -23.24
CA GLU A 465 2.64 -18.24 -23.23
C GLU A 465 1.19 -18.55 -22.78
N SER A 466 0.35 -17.57 -22.42
CA SER A 466 -0.98 -17.90 -21.85
C SER A 466 -2.16 -17.91 -22.84
N LEU A 467 -1.92 -17.93 -24.15
CA LEU A 467 -2.94 -18.29 -25.16
C LEU A 467 -3.27 -19.80 -25.14
N LEU A 468 -3.46 -20.37 -23.96
CA LEU A 468 -4.02 -21.70 -23.76
C LEU A 468 -4.79 -21.70 -22.44
N ILE A 469 -6.08 -21.36 -22.49
CA ILE A 469 -7.21 -22.20 -22.06
C ILE A 469 -8.47 -21.31 -22.14
N ALA A 470 -9.28 -21.59 -23.16
CA ALA A 470 -10.69 -21.25 -23.23
C ALA A 470 -11.53 -22.38 -22.61
#